data_AF-A0A2S9GM45-F1
#
_entry.id   AF-A0A2S9GM45-F1
#
_cell.length_a   1.000
_cell.length_b   1.000
_cell.length_c   1.000
_cell.angle_alpha   90.00
_cell.angle_beta   90.00
_cell.angle_gamma   90.00
#
_symmetry.space_group_name_H-M   'P 1'
#
loop_
_entity.id
_entity.type
_entity.pdbx_description
1 polymer ?
#
loop_
_entity_poly.entity_id
_entity_poly.type
_entity_poly.pdbx_seq_one_letter_code
_entity_poly.pdbx_strand_id
1 'polypeptide(L)'
;IMYNDRYPELVVGCLKARTVPVNVNHHYTPREVAELLDYVKPRAIVYHKALGAKFADVLPTPGCDLLIEVDDDSGGPSLSG
;
A
#
# COMPACT_ATOMS: atom_id res chain seq x y z
N ILE A 1 1.91 1.93 -0.74
CA ILE A 1 1.46 2.73 -1.90
C ILE A 1 0.94 4.06 -1.37
N MET A 2 1.80 5.08 -1.29
CA MET A 2 1.47 6.30 -0.54
C MET A 2 2.08 7.56 -1.15
N TYR A 3 1.49 8.71 -0.86
CA TYR A 3 2.13 10.02 -0.96
C TYR A 3 3.24 10.16 0.10
N ASN A 4 4.03 11.23 -0.02
CA ASN A 4 5.28 11.38 0.74
C ASN A 4 5.09 11.87 2.18
N ASP A 5 3.93 12.42 2.51
CA ASP A 5 3.63 13.10 3.77
C ASP A 5 3.70 12.18 5.01
N ARG A 6 3.37 10.89 4.86
CA ARG A 6 3.47 9.87 5.92
C ARG A 6 4.53 8.80 5.68
N TYR A 7 5.31 8.95 4.61
CA TYR A 7 6.31 7.94 4.24
C TYR A 7 7.42 7.77 5.30
N PRO A 8 7.97 8.83 5.92
CA PRO A 8 8.98 8.67 6.97
C PRO A 8 8.49 7.86 8.18
N GLU A 9 7.26 8.10 8.64
CA GLU A 9 6.65 7.35 9.75
C GLU A 9 6.48 5.87 9.40
N LEU A 10 6.05 5.58 8.16
CA LEU A 10 5.97 4.20 7.68
C LEU A 10 7.34 3.52 7.70
N VAL A 11 8.38 4.16 7.18
CA VAL A 11 9.73 3.58 7.16
C VAL A 11 10.20 3.26 8.57
N VAL A 12 10.03 4.18 9.52
CA VAL A 12 10.36 3.93 10.93
C VAL A 12 9.53 2.78 11.51
N GLY A 13 8.23 2.70 11.19
CA GLY A 13 7.35 1.61 11.58
C GLY A 13 7.83 0.25 11.08
N CYS A 14 8.16 0.14 9.79
CA CYS A 14 8.71 -1.07 9.19
C CYS A 14 10.00 -1.51 9.88
N LEU A 15 10.94 -0.57 10.10
CA LEU A 15 12.21 -0.87 10.76
C LEU A 15 12.01 -1.36 12.20
N LYS A 16 11.11 -0.73 12.98
CA LYS A 16 10.75 -1.19 14.33
C LYS A 16 10.11 -2.58 14.33
N ALA A 17 9.28 -2.87 13.33
CA ALA A 17 8.65 -4.17 13.15
C ALA A 17 9.59 -5.23 12.56
N ARG A 18 10.84 -4.88 12.24
CA ARG A 18 11.83 -5.74 11.55
C ARG A 18 11.33 -6.25 10.19
N THR A 19 10.59 -5.41 9.47
CA THR A 19 10.14 -5.68 8.11
C THR A 19 10.95 -4.90 7.09
N VAL A 20 10.90 -5.34 5.83
CA VAL A 20 11.57 -4.66 4.71
C VAL A 20 10.57 -3.70 4.05
N PRO A 21 10.79 -2.37 4.10
CA PRO A 21 9.92 -1.43 3.41
C PRO A 21 10.18 -1.49 1.89
N VAL A 22 9.10 -1.56 1.10
CA VAL A 22 9.16 -1.46 -0.36
C VAL A 22 8.39 -0.20 -0.77
N ASN A 23 9.12 0.79 -1.29
CA ASN A 23 8.51 2.01 -1.82
C ASN A 23 7.84 1.71 -3.17
N VAL A 24 6.62 2.21 -3.34
CA VAL A 24 5.87 2.10 -4.59
C VAL A 24 5.49 3.50 -5.04
N ASN A 25 5.83 3.85 -6.28
CA ASN A 25 5.48 5.14 -6.87
C ASN A 25 3.96 5.22 -7.10
N HIS A 26 3.31 6.21 -6.49
CA HIS A 26 1.86 6.42 -6.63
C HIS A 26 1.41 6.80 -8.05
N HIS A 27 2.34 7.20 -8.92
CA HIS A 27 2.07 7.45 -10.34
C HIS A 27 1.90 6.18 -11.17
N TYR A 28 2.24 5.01 -10.64
CA TYR A 28 2.05 3.75 -11.37
C TYR A 28 0.58 3.52 -11.73
N THR A 29 0.40 2.85 -12.86
CA THR A 29 -0.87 2.31 -13.32
C THR A 29 -1.23 1.06 -12.52
N PRO A 30 -2.51 0.65 -12.49
CA PRO A 30 -2.91 -0.59 -11.80
C PRO A 30 -2.14 -1.83 -12.30
N ARG A 31 -1.86 -1.91 -13.61
CA ARG A 31 -1.07 -3.00 -14.20
C ARG A 31 0.35 -3.05 -13.65
N GLU A 32 1.06 -1.92 -13.62
CA GLU A 32 2.42 -1.85 -13.08
C GLU A 32 2.47 -2.19 -11.58
N VAL A 33 1.47 -1.75 -10.82
CA VAL A 33 1.34 -2.12 -9.40
C VAL A 33 1.10 -3.63 -9.25
N ALA A 34 0.21 -4.22 -10.04
CA ALA A 34 -0.05 -5.67 -10.00
C ALA A 34 1.22 -6.49 -10.31
N GLU A 35 1.96 -6.11 -11.37
CA GLU A 35 3.22 -6.75 -11.75
C GLU A 35 4.27 -6.64 -10.62
N LEU A 36 4.39 -5.47 -10.00
CA LEU A 36 5.29 -5.26 -8.88
C LEU A 36 4.91 -6.11 -7.66
N LEU A 37 3.62 -6.18 -7.32
CA LEU A 37 3.16 -6.92 -6.15
C LEU A 37 3.26 -8.44 -6.35
N ASP A 38 3.07 -8.95 -7.58
CA ASP A 38 3.32 -10.35 -7.92
C ASP A 38 4.80 -10.73 -7.78
N TYR A 39 5.71 -9.81 -8.12
CA TYR A 39 7.14 -10.01 -7.93
C TYR A 39 7.56 -9.95 -6.45
N VAL A 40 7.13 -8.92 -5.73
CA VAL A 40 7.57 -8.64 -4.35
C VAL A 40 6.89 -9.56 -3.33
N LYS A 41 5.64 -9.97 -3.58
CA LYS A 41 4.81 -10.82 -2.70
C LYS A 41 4.75 -10.29 -1.26
N PRO A 42 4.27 -9.05 -1.05
CA PRO A 42 4.25 -8.46 0.28
C PRO A 42 3.22 -9.17 1.18
N ARG A 43 3.59 -9.34 2.45
CA ARG A 43 2.67 -9.81 3.50
C ARG A 43 1.83 -8.70 4.12
N ALA A 44 2.23 -7.45 3.95
CA ALA A 44 1.47 -6.29 4.41
C ALA A 44 1.59 -5.15 3.40
N ILE A 45 0.49 -4.43 3.18
CA ILE A 45 0.44 -3.29 2.26
C ILE A 45 -0.13 -2.09 3.00
N VAL A 46 0.65 -1.02 3.07
CA VAL A 46 0.19 0.28 3.61
C VAL A 46 -0.17 1.17 2.44
N TYR A 47 -1.34 1.80 2.47
CA TYR A 47 -1.78 2.67 1.38
C TYR A 47 -2.57 3.88 1.90
N HIS A 48 -2.52 5.00 1.17
CA HIS A 48 -3.44 6.11 1.43
C HIS A 48 -4.82 5.82 0.85
N LYS A 49 -5.88 6.23 1.55
CA LYS A 49 -7.27 5.95 1.19
C LYS A 49 -7.63 6.32 -0.26
N ALA A 50 -7.17 7.46 -0.77
CA ALA A 50 -7.38 7.84 -2.18
C ALA A 50 -6.79 6.81 -3.17
N LEU A 51 -5.66 6.20 -2.83
CA LEU A 51 -4.96 5.21 -3.64
C LEU A 51 -5.58 3.82 -3.50
N GLY A 52 -6.21 3.52 -2.36
CA GLY A 52 -6.99 2.29 -2.18
C GLY A 52 -8.10 2.18 -3.22
N ALA A 53 -8.84 3.28 -3.45
CA ALA A 53 -9.87 3.33 -4.49
C ALA A 53 -9.29 3.14 -5.91
N LYS A 54 -8.12 3.75 -6.21
CA LYS A 54 -7.44 3.62 -7.52
C LYS A 54 -6.96 2.19 -7.79
N PHE A 55 -6.58 1.46 -6.76
CA PHE A 55 -5.94 0.14 -6.88
C PHE A 55 -6.81 -0.99 -6.30
N ALA A 56 -8.11 -0.77 -6.14
CA ALA A 56 -9.04 -1.74 -5.58
C ALA A 56 -9.06 -3.08 -6.34
N ASP A 57 -8.86 -3.03 -7.66
CA ASP A 57 -8.84 -4.25 -8.51
C ASP A 57 -7.57 -5.09 -8.35
N VAL A 58 -6.53 -4.54 -7.72
CA VAL A 58 -5.22 -5.20 -7.56
C VAL A 58 -4.84 -5.45 -6.10
N LEU A 59 -5.71 -5.08 -5.15
CA LEU A 59 -5.51 -5.22 -3.72
C LEU A 59 -6.71 -5.91 -3.04
N PRO A 60 -6.49 -6.77 -2.02
CA PRO A 60 -5.20 -7.29 -1.60
C PRO A 60 -4.64 -8.31 -2.61
N THR A 61 -3.33 -8.52 -2.58
CA THR A 61 -2.71 -9.60 -3.35
C THR A 61 -2.73 -10.93 -2.59
N PRO A 62 -2.67 -12.08 -3.28
CA PRO A 62 -2.55 -13.39 -2.62
C PRO A 62 -1.38 -13.42 -1.63
N GLY A 63 -1.65 -13.86 -0.40
CA GLY A 63 -0.64 -13.92 0.67
C GLY A 63 -0.40 -12.60 1.42
N CYS A 64 -1.16 -11.54 1.12
CA CYS A 64 -1.20 -10.33 1.94
C CYS A 64 -2.06 -10.60 3.18
N ASP A 65 -1.44 -10.53 4.36
CA ASP A 65 -2.08 -10.80 5.66
C ASP A 65 -2.68 -9.53 6.28
N LEU A 66 -2.21 -8.34 5.86
CA LEU A 66 -2.58 -7.07 6.49
C LEU A 66 -2.62 -5.92 5.48
N LEU A 67 -3.75 -5.21 5.47
CA LEU A 67 -3.89 -3.92 4.84
C LEU A 67 -3.90 -2.82 5.92
N ILE A 68 -3.12 -1.77 5.71
CA ILE A 68 -3.11 -0.60 6.58
C ILE A 68 -3.50 0.62 5.75
N GLU A 69 -4.71 1.11 6.00
CA GLU A 69 -5.21 2.35 5.40
C GLU A 69 -4.70 3.55 6.18
N VAL A 70 -4.11 4.51 5.47
CA VAL A 70 -3.77 5.83 5.98
C VAL A 70 -4.84 6.79 5.50
N ASP A 71 -5.53 7.41 6.45
CA ASP A 71 -6.53 8.43 6.16
C ASP A 71 -5.85 9.69 5.62
N ASP A 72 -6.29 10.14 4.46
CA ASP A 72 -5.83 11.35 3.75
C ASP A 72 -6.97 12.32 3.46
N ASP A 73 -8.09 12.19 4.20
CA ASP A 73 -9.31 13.00 4.07
C ASP A 73 -9.98 12.93 2.68
N SER A 74 -9.60 11.96 1.83
CA SER A 74 -10.14 11.82 0.47
C SER A 74 -11.58 11.29 0.41
N GLY A 75 -12.12 10.76 1.51
CA GLY A 75 -13.52 10.31 1.61
C GLY A 75 -13.89 9.08 0.78
N GLY A 76 -12.92 8.36 0.19
CA GLY A 76 -13.17 7.16 -0.60
C GLY A 76 -13.67 5.96 0.23
N PRO A 77 -14.20 4.89 -0.40
CA PRO A 77 -14.53 3.66 0.33
C PRO A 77 -13.24 2.96 0.79
N SER A 78 -13.25 2.42 2.01
CA SER A 78 -12.15 1.58 2.50
C SER A 78 -12.22 0.19 1.87
N LEU A 79 -11.05 -0.42 1.63
CA LEU A 79 -10.98 -1.81 1.17
C LEU A 79 -11.30 -2.75 2.33
N SER A 80 -11.93 -3.88 2.03
CA SER A 80 -12.12 -4.95 3.01
C SER A 80 -10.82 -5.74 3.16
N GLY A 81 -10.23 -5.77 4.35
CA GLY A 81 -9.05 -6.57 4.66
C GLY A 81 -8.26 -6.01 5.80
#